data_AF-A0A9P3KC57-F1
#
_entry.id   AF-A0A9P3KC57-F1
#
_cell.length_a   1.000
_cell.length_b   1.000
_cell.length_c   1.000
_cell.angle_alpha   90.00
_cell.angle_beta   90.00
_cell.angle_gamma   90.00
#
_symmetry.space_group_name_H-M   'P 1'
#
loop_
_entity.id
_entity.type
_entity.pdbx_description
1 polymer ?
#
loop_
_entity_poly.entity_id
_entity_poly.type
_entity_poly.pdbx_seq_one_letter_code
_entity_poly.pdbx_strand_id
1 'polypeptide(L)'
;MASTRRVGRANRIGRVNRPNRVSAFFMMLVASLLCRAAGGNFRPSDLVNVVPVTSKRYMVSSSSQNQAASRSSSGIVATRRTSLTPQPTSPPFSTERSNPTESQSSSSSVKSQTVAQPLSAAPRQSTVMAAADATRRSRELRIARTFAWQWNRWNRRKALPIRYHGGWVMAKIPIKVFIIYYGSWSMAEVNIVENFVYSLSNNNTTPKDSKAVSAWQWWRIATWYTMKKGGQTHVVSSQVQFRKRVFDKYSLGKVITDDLGGVWQIIDQQLRTQALPIDSSAQYLVLTSADVSLGDPEKGFCGRSGYCGFHSFATDGVSYIKYGFIGNGDKCGTRCVRAGGRKKTPNGKRGVDGMISIIAHEMVETATNPRIGGGWYDALGAECSDKCMTDFGPSVVVGDMYNYNMVGQSGMQWLVESNWRPVEPQGCVMARY
;
A
#
# COMPACT_ATOMS: atom_id res chain seq x y z
N MET A 1 -56.31 -40.58 30.12
CA MET A 1 -55.77 -41.10 31.39
C MET A 1 -54.25 -41.15 31.31
N ALA A 2 -53.58 -40.60 32.35
CA ALA A 2 -52.16 -40.67 32.78
C ALA A 2 -51.04 -40.48 31.72
N SER A 3 -50.20 -39.44 31.72
CA SER A 3 -49.35 -38.82 32.76
C SER A 3 -48.33 -39.77 33.41
N THR A 4 -47.04 -39.57 33.11
CA THR A 4 -45.96 -39.68 34.09
C THR A 4 -44.87 -38.62 33.84
N ARG A 5 -44.64 -37.80 34.87
CA ARG A 5 -43.47 -36.92 35.10
C ARG A 5 -42.41 -37.69 35.89
N ARG A 6 -41.11 -37.40 35.67
CA ARG A 6 -40.12 -36.88 36.66
C ARG A 6 -38.73 -36.75 36.01
N VAL A 7 -38.16 -35.54 35.89
CA VAL A 7 -37.27 -34.80 36.81
C VAL A 7 -35.77 -35.18 36.73
N GLY A 8 -34.98 -34.28 36.14
CA GLY A 8 -33.81 -33.64 36.78
C GLY A 8 -32.41 -34.27 36.66
N ARG A 9 -31.52 -33.66 35.86
CA ARG A 9 -30.19 -33.25 36.35
C ARG A 9 -29.56 -32.14 35.49
N ALA A 10 -29.09 -31.10 36.17
CA ALA A 10 -28.38 -29.95 35.65
C ALA A 10 -26.85 -30.20 35.55
N ASN A 11 -26.18 -29.24 34.87
CA ASN A 11 -24.75 -28.96 34.76
C ASN A 11 -23.96 -29.56 33.58
N ARG A 12 -23.72 -28.74 32.55
CA ARG A 12 -22.44 -28.00 32.42
C ARG A 12 -22.54 -26.85 31.40
N ILE A 13 -22.28 -25.64 31.87
CA ILE A 13 -22.15 -24.40 31.09
C ILE A 13 -20.94 -24.54 30.14
N GLY A 14 -21.19 -24.50 28.83
CA GLY A 14 -20.16 -24.34 27.81
C GLY A 14 -19.57 -22.93 27.89
N ARG A 15 -18.25 -22.84 28.10
CA ARG A 15 -17.49 -21.60 28.21
C ARG A 15 -17.77 -20.65 27.04
N VAL A 16 -18.21 -19.44 27.37
CA VAL A 16 -18.03 -18.26 26.52
C VAL A 16 -16.52 -18.04 26.34
N ASN A 17 -16.02 -18.16 25.11
CA ASN A 17 -14.64 -17.79 24.78
C ASN A 17 -14.48 -16.27 24.95
N ARG A 18 -13.98 -15.87 26.11
CA ARG A 18 -13.48 -14.51 26.37
C ARG A 18 -12.27 -14.24 25.46
N PRO A 19 -12.10 -12.99 24.97
CA PRO A 19 -10.93 -12.63 24.18
C PRO A 19 -9.63 -12.90 24.96
N ASN A 20 -8.61 -13.37 24.25
CA ASN A 20 -7.29 -13.74 24.76
C ASN A 20 -6.76 -12.74 25.80
N ARG A 21 -6.76 -13.14 27.08
CA ARG A 21 -6.29 -12.34 28.22
C ARG A 21 -4.82 -11.91 28.10
N VAL A 22 -4.03 -12.57 27.24
CA VAL A 22 -2.63 -12.22 26.97
C VAL A 22 -2.49 -10.85 26.31
N SER A 23 -3.45 -10.44 25.46
CA SER A 23 -3.36 -9.18 24.72
C SER A 23 -3.71 -7.95 25.57
N ALA A 24 -4.65 -8.08 26.51
CA ALA A 24 -5.04 -7.01 27.42
C ALA A 24 -4.01 -6.80 28.54
N PHE A 25 -3.42 -7.88 29.06
CA PHE A 25 -2.36 -7.79 30.08
C PHE A 25 -1.07 -7.19 29.51
N PHE A 26 -0.73 -7.51 28.25
CA PHE A 26 0.42 -6.93 27.57
C PHE A 26 0.22 -5.44 27.24
N MET A 27 -1.00 -5.02 26.88
CA MET A 27 -1.33 -3.60 26.68
C MET A 27 -1.31 -2.79 27.98
N MET A 28 -1.79 -3.34 29.10
CA MET A 28 -1.72 -2.66 30.39
C MET A 28 -0.27 -2.53 30.91
N LEU A 29 0.57 -3.55 30.72
CA LEU A 29 1.99 -3.48 31.11
C LEU A 29 2.74 -2.40 30.33
N VAL A 30 2.49 -2.29 29.02
CA VAL A 30 3.12 -1.30 28.14
C VAL A 30 2.62 0.13 28.45
N ALA A 31 1.34 0.30 28.76
CA ALA A 31 0.79 1.60 29.17
C ALA A 31 1.36 2.08 30.52
N SER A 32 1.48 1.20 31.52
CA SER A 32 2.07 1.53 32.82
C SER A 32 3.57 1.83 32.76
N LEU A 33 4.31 1.19 31.84
CA LEU A 33 5.74 1.47 31.60
C LEU A 33 5.96 2.81 30.86
N LEU A 34 5.06 3.19 29.95
CA LEU A 34 5.15 4.47 29.22
C LEU A 34 4.76 5.67 30.10
N CYS A 35 3.78 5.52 31.00
CA CYS A 35 3.36 6.60 31.91
C CYS A 35 4.42 6.95 32.97
N ARG A 36 5.22 5.98 33.42
CA ARG A 36 6.33 6.20 34.37
C ARG A 36 7.58 6.81 33.72
N ALA A 37 7.75 6.68 32.41
CA ALA A 37 8.95 7.15 31.71
C ALA A 37 8.84 8.61 31.21
N ALA A 38 7.64 9.19 31.13
CA ALA A 38 7.40 10.47 30.47
C ALA A 38 7.14 11.67 31.41
N GLY A 39 7.00 11.47 32.73
CA GLY A 39 7.08 12.53 33.74
C GLY A 39 6.24 13.82 33.55
N GLY A 40 5.14 13.84 32.80
CA GLY A 40 4.44 15.09 32.47
C GLY A 40 2.92 14.98 32.30
N ASN A 41 2.20 15.99 32.83
CA ASN A 41 0.77 16.24 32.64
C ASN A 41 0.54 17.04 31.35
N PHE A 42 -0.47 16.67 30.55
CA PHE A 42 -0.80 17.36 29.30
C PHE A 42 -2.02 18.28 29.46
N ARG A 43 -1.99 19.49 28.89
CA ARG A 43 -3.17 20.38 28.72
C ARG A 43 -3.39 20.73 27.24
N PRO A 44 -4.65 20.90 26.78
CA PRO A 44 -5.00 21.08 25.38
C PRO A 44 -5.27 22.56 25.07
N SER A 45 -4.31 23.29 24.48
CA SER A 45 -4.54 24.66 24.00
C SER A 45 -3.72 25.13 22.78
N ASP A 46 -2.81 24.34 22.22
CA ASP A 46 -1.88 24.87 21.22
C ASP A 46 -2.22 24.44 19.77
N LEU A 47 -3.13 25.22 19.16
CA LEU A 47 -3.12 25.88 17.83
C LEU A 47 -2.61 25.09 16.57
N VAL A 48 -3.34 24.92 15.45
CA VAL A 48 -3.99 25.82 14.43
C VAL A 48 -3.09 26.20 13.21
N ASN A 49 -3.59 25.82 12.00
CA ASN A 49 -3.46 26.30 10.59
C ASN A 49 -2.12 26.41 9.81
N VAL A 50 -2.11 25.86 8.56
CA VAL A 50 -1.89 26.52 7.22
C VAL A 50 -1.70 25.47 6.07
N VAL A 51 -2.19 25.80 4.86
CA VAL A 51 -2.19 25.04 3.56
C VAL A 51 -1.13 25.64 2.59
N PRO A 52 -0.49 24.88 1.67
CA PRO A 52 -0.89 24.88 0.25
C PRO A 52 -0.97 23.48 -0.41
N VAL A 53 -1.73 23.44 -1.50
CA VAL A 53 -2.18 22.26 -2.27
C VAL A 53 -1.05 21.60 -3.07
N THR A 54 -0.95 20.28 -2.97
CA THR A 54 -0.18 19.41 -3.89
C THR A 54 -0.99 18.17 -4.25
N SER A 55 -0.90 17.71 -5.50
CA SER A 55 -1.51 16.47 -6.00
C SER A 55 -1.26 15.29 -5.05
N LYS A 56 -2.29 14.54 -4.65
CA LYS A 56 -2.16 13.45 -3.70
C LYS A 56 -1.68 12.18 -4.40
N ARG A 57 -0.59 11.62 -3.87
CA ARG A 57 0.05 10.39 -4.30
C ARG A 57 0.16 9.47 -3.09
N TYR A 58 -0.29 8.23 -3.20
CA TYR A 58 -0.39 7.34 -2.04
C TYR A 58 0.89 6.62 -1.66
N MET A 59 1.60 7.14 -0.65
CA MET A 59 2.81 6.54 -0.09
C MET A 59 2.55 5.26 0.73
N VAL A 60 3.14 4.13 0.34
CA VAL A 60 3.28 2.93 1.18
C VAL A 60 4.59 3.03 1.99
N SER A 61 4.53 2.87 3.32
CA SER A 61 5.71 2.92 4.20
C SER A 61 6.40 1.56 4.34
N SER A 62 7.73 1.53 4.21
CA SER A 62 8.58 0.33 4.29
C SER A 62 9.23 0.10 5.67
N SER A 63 9.56 -1.15 5.98
CA SER A 63 10.67 -1.50 6.87
C SER A 63 11.42 -2.75 6.35
N SER A 64 12.74 -2.62 6.25
CA SER A 64 13.76 -3.54 5.73
C SER A 64 14.38 -4.45 6.79
N GLN A 65 14.91 -5.63 6.44
CA GLN A 65 16.30 -6.04 6.70
C GLN A 65 16.70 -7.42 6.10
N ASN A 66 18.00 -7.49 5.77
CA ASN A 66 18.79 -8.52 5.07
C ASN A 66 19.10 -9.81 5.87
N GLN A 67 19.45 -10.89 5.15
CA GLN A 67 20.65 -11.78 5.25
C GLN A 67 20.40 -13.00 4.34
N ALA A 68 21.20 -13.39 3.34
CA ALA A 68 22.63 -13.75 3.21
C ALA A 68 22.89 -15.29 3.21
N ALA A 69 23.48 -15.75 2.09
CA ALA A 69 24.34 -16.93 1.85
C ALA A 69 23.78 -18.38 1.81
N SER A 70 23.98 -19.08 0.68
CA SER A 70 25.01 -20.13 0.51
C SER A 70 25.04 -20.71 -0.93
N ARG A 71 26.09 -21.48 -1.23
CA ARG A 71 26.76 -21.76 -2.53
C ARG A 71 26.27 -23.00 -3.30
N SER A 72 26.54 -23.04 -4.61
CA SER A 72 27.36 -24.05 -5.36
C SER A 72 26.85 -24.27 -6.82
N SER A 73 27.70 -23.96 -7.84
CA SER A 73 28.32 -24.88 -8.85
C SER A 73 27.36 -25.42 -9.93
N SER A 74 27.58 -25.48 -11.25
CA SER A 74 28.72 -25.34 -12.19
C SER A 74 28.21 -25.35 -13.64
N GLY A 75 29.04 -24.94 -14.63
CA GLY A 75 28.90 -25.24 -16.08
C GLY A 75 28.98 -23.99 -17.00
N ILE A 76 30.14 -23.52 -17.45
CA ILE A 76 30.86 -23.86 -18.72
C ILE A 76 29.97 -23.59 -19.96
N VAL A 77 30.26 -22.65 -20.87
CA VAL A 77 31.17 -22.74 -22.04
C VAL A 77 31.62 -21.35 -22.51
N ALA A 78 32.84 -21.28 -23.04
CA ALA A 78 33.60 -20.12 -23.53
C ALA A 78 33.43 -19.84 -25.05
N THR A 79 33.79 -18.62 -25.48
CA THR A 79 34.64 -18.26 -26.66
C THR A 79 34.78 -16.71 -26.72
N ARG A 80 35.93 -16.08 -26.44
CA ARG A 80 37.21 -15.83 -27.17
C ARG A 80 37.25 -14.51 -28.00
N ARG A 81 38.12 -13.57 -27.53
CA ARG A 81 39.05 -12.58 -28.20
C ARG A 81 38.49 -11.60 -29.25
N THR A 82 38.96 -10.35 -29.43
CA THR A 82 40.30 -9.70 -29.38
C THR A 82 40.10 -8.16 -29.36
N SER A 83 40.68 -7.39 -28.42
CA SER A 83 41.87 -6.49 -28.54
C SER A 83 41.80 -5.30 -29.52
N LEU A 84 41.99 -4.06 -29.03
CA LEU A 84 43.18 -3.19 -29.24
C LEU A 84 42.91 -1.72 -28.83
N THR A 85 43.80 -1.19 -28.00
CA THR A 85 44.05 0.25 -27.71
C THR A 85 45.01 0.85 -28.75
N PRO A 86 45.16 2.20 -28.79
CA PRO A 86 46.46 2.75 -28.36
C PRO A 86 46.40 4.13 -27.65
N GLN A 87 47.38 4.39 -26.77
CA GLN A 87 47.97 5.71 -26.45
C GLN A 87 49.33 5.85 -27.19
N PRO A 88 49.98 7.03 -27.30
CA PRO A 88 50.98 7.51 -26.29
C PRO A 88 51.09 9.06 -26.17
N THR A 89 51.62 9.72 -25.13
CA THR A 89 53.06 9.95 -24.80
C THR A 89 53.20 10.91 -23.59
N SER A 90 54.29 10.76 -22.81
CA SER A 90 54.79 11.58 -21.67
C SER A 90 56.10 12.31 -22.10
N PRO A 91 57.05 12.88 -21.26
CA PRO A 91 57.26 12.99 -19.79
C PRO A 91 57.90 14.38 -19.38
N PRO A 92 58.87 14.58 -18.41
CA PRO A 92 59.33 13.84 -17.20
C PRO A 92 59.56 14.72 -15.92
N PHE A 93 59.80 14.11 -14.75
CA PHE A 93 61.05 14.25 -13.93
C PHE A 93 61.07 13.34 -12.67
N SER A 94 62.30 12.98 -12.27
CA SER A 94 62.81 11.94 -11.33
C SER A 94 62.87 12.37 -9.84
N THR A 95 63.33 11.64 -8.79
CA THR A 95 64.27 10.50 -8.61
C THR A 95 64.26 9.99 -7.13
N GLU A 96 64.55 8.68 -6.94
CA GLU A 96 65.42 7.99 -5.93
C GLU A 96 65.07 7.84 -4.42
N ARG A 97 64.95 6.58 -3.91
CA ARG A 97 65.89 5.68 -3.13
C ARG A 97 65.80 5.90 -1.61
N SER A 98 65.95 4.95 -0.67
CA SER A 98 66.47 3.57 -0.63
C SER A 98 66.15 2.93 0.74
N ASN A 99 66.00 1.61 0.79
CA ASN A 99 66.04 0.72 1.98
C ASN A 99 67.52 0.39 2.32
N PRO A 100 67.91 -0.17 3.51
CA PRO A 100 67.78 -1.63 3.74
C PRO A 100 67.82 -2.20 5.21
N THR A 101 67.49 -3.51 5.31
CA THR A 101 68.06 -4.61 6.19
C THR A 101 68.08 -4.48 7.73
N GLU A 102 68.21 -5.51 8.59
CA GLU A 102 67.98 -6.96 8.69
C GLU A 102 68.54 -7.38 10.08
N SER A 103 68.18 -8.58 10.58
CA SER A 103 68.98 -9.46 11.47
C SER A 103 68.57 -9.68 12.95
N GLN A 104 68.90 -10.91 13.37
CA GLN A 104 68.44 -11.74 14.50
C GLN A 104 69.44 -11.75 15.68
N SER A 105 69.05 -12.34 16.83
CA SER A 105 69.83 -13.24 17.74
C SER A 105 69.31 -13.12 19.20
N SER A 106 68.73 -14.17 19.79
CA SER A 106 69.28 -15.25 20.65
C SER A 106 69.81 -14.83 22.04
N SER A 107 69.25 -15.37 23.12
CA SER A 107 69.96 -16.17 24.14
C SER A 107 69.11 -16.48 25.38
N SER A 108 69.45 -17.63 25.98
CA SER A 108 68.82 -18.37 27.07
C SER A 108 69.32 -17.97 28.47
N SER A 109 68.49 -18.17 29.51
CA SER A 109 68.95 -18.67 30.83
C SER A 109 67.81 -19.21 31.69
N VAL A 110 68.06 -20.37 32.30
CA VAL A 110 67.22 -21.12 33.22
C VAL A 110 67.60 -20.76 34.66
N LYS A 111 66.61 -20.55 35.56
CA LYS A 111 66.66 -21.05 36.95
C LYS A 111 65.35 -20.89 37.74
N SER A 112 64.93 -22.04 38.29
CA SER A 112 64.24 -22.30 39.58
C SER A 112 62.82 -21.80 39.86
N GLN A 113 62.03 -22.78 40.29
CA GLN A 113 60.63 -22.75 40.70
C GLN A 113 60.39 -21.98 42.01
N THR A 114 59.29 -21.23 42.05
CA THR A 114 58.45 -21.12 43.26
C THR A 114 56.98 -21.06 42.84
N VAL A 115 56.19 -21.97 43.40
CA VAL A 115 54.76 -22.11 43.19
C VAL A 115 54.02 -20.91 43.79
N ALA A 116 53.31 -20.16 42.96
CA ALA A 116 52.26 -19.23 43.39
C ALA A 116 51.07 -19.34 42.42
N GLN A 117 49.90 -19.66 42.98
CA GLN A 117 48.64 -19.82 42.26
C GLN A 117 48.25 -18.52 41.55
N PRO A 118 47.72 -18.56 40.30
CA PRO A 118 47.15 -17.37 39.70
C PRO A 118 45.81 -17.05 40.36
N LEU A 119 45.69 -15.81 40.82
CA LEU A 119 44.43 -15.14 41.12
C LEU A 119 43.44 -15.35 39.96
N SER A 120 42.22 -15.74 40.30
CA SER A 120 41.15 -16.04 39.37
C SER A 120 40.90 -14.87 38.41
N ALA A 121 41.02 -15.14 37.11
CA ALA A 121 40.44 -14.29 36.09
C ALA A 121 38.90 -14.36 36.24
N ALA A 122 38.30 -13.25 36.67
CA ALA A 122 36.84 -13.07 36.62
C ALA A 122 36.32 -13.21 35.17
N PRO A 123 35.08 -13.71 34.97
CA PRO A 123 34.74 -14.42 33.76
C PRO A 123 34.45 -13.48 32.58
N ARG A 124 35.11 -13.72 31.43
CA ARG A 124 34.77 -13.17 30.10
C ARG A 124 33.34 -13.47 29.64
N GLN A 125 32.58 -14.29 30.36
CA GLN A 125 31.19 -14.63 30.04
C GLN A 125 30.19 -13.50 30.38
N SER A 126 30.47 -12.66 31.39
CA SER A 126 29.54 -11.61 31.83
C SER A 126 29.41 -10.47 30.81
N THR A 127 30.51 -10.10 30.15
CA THR A 127 30.56 -9.03 29.14
C THR A 127 29.91 -9.45 27.82
N VAL A 128 30.03 -10.72 27.43
CA VAL A 128 29.40 -11.27 26.22
C VAL A 128 27.88 -11.38 26.39
N MET A 129 27.40 -11.81 27.56
CA MET A 129 25.96 -11.86 27.85
C MET A 129 25.34 -10.46 27.97
N ALA A 130 26.01 -9.50 28.61
CA ALA A 130 25.56 -8.12 28.68
C ALA A 130 25.50 -7.44 27.30
N ALA A 131 26.47 -7.71 26.41
CA ALA A 131 26.46 -7.22 25.04
C ALA A 131 25.35 -7.85 24.19
N ALA A 132 25.06 -9.15 24.39
CA ALA A 132 23.95 -9.84 23.74
C ALA A 132 22.58 -9.30 24.21
N ASP A 133 22.41 -9.04 25.51
CA ASP A 133 21.19 -8.44 26.07
C ASP A 133 21.01 -6.98 25.64
N ALA A 134 22.08 -6.18 25.60
CA ALA A 134 22.02 -4.81 25.07
C ALA A 134 21.64 -4.80 23.59
N THR A 135 22.16 -5.74 22.80
CA THR A 135 21.84 -5.88 21.38
C THR A 135 20.38 -6.32 21.19
N ARG A 136 19.90 -7.28 21.98
CA ARG A 136 18.49 -7.71 22.00
C ARG A 136 17.55 -6.56 22.36
N ARG A 137 17.86 -5.82 23.42
CA ARG A 137 17.08 -4.66 23.88
C ARG A 137 17.08 -3.52 22.85
N SER A 138 18.19 -3.30 22.14
CA SER A 138 18.26 -2.32 21.05
C SER A 138 17.43 -2.71 19.82
N ARG A 139 17.29 -4.02 19.56
CA ARG A 139 16.49 -4.57 18.46
C ARG A 139 15.00 -4.50 18.81
N GLU A 140 14.64 -4.84 20.05
CA GLU A 140 13.29 -4.70 20.58
C GLU A 140 12.83 -3.24 20.61
N LEU A 141 13.69 -2.30 21.02
CA LEU A 141 13.39 -0.86 20.99
C LEU A 141 13.24 -0.31 19.57
N ARG A 142 14.04 -0.79 18.61
CA ARG A 142 13.85 -0.43 17.18
C ARG A 142 12.52 -0.95 16.66
N ILE A 143 12.20 -2.22 16.91
CA ILE A 143 10.92 -2.84 16.52
C ILE A 143 9.75 -2.09 17.15
N ALA A 144 9.81 -1.80 18.46
CA ALA A 144 8.79 -1.05 19.19
C ALA A 144 8.61 0.39 18.67
N ARG A 145 9.70 1.08 18.30
CA ARG A 145 9.64 2.41 17.68
C ARG A 145 9.00 2.38 16.29
N THR A 146 9.33 1.40 15.45
CA THR A 146 8.64 1.20 14.15
C THR A 146 7.17 0.84 14.33
N PHE A 147 6.83 -0.02 15.28
CA PHE A 147 5.44 -0.36 15.58
C PHE A 147 4.66 0.85 16.10
N ALA A 148 5.21 1.61 17.04
CA ALA A 148 4.60 2.83 17.56
C ALA A 148 4.41 3.88 16.45
N TRP A 149 5.38 4.04 15.54
CA TRP A 149 5.25 4.97 14.42
C TRP A 149 4.17 4.54 13.40
N GLN A 150 4.15 3.25 13.02
CA GLN A 150 3.12 2.71 12.12
C GLN A 150 1.72 2.77 12.76
N TRP A 151 1.60 2.43 14.04
CA TRP A 151 0.36 2.50 14.81
C TRP A 151 -0.13 3.94 14.96
N ASN A 152 0.76 4.89 15.26
CA ASN A 152 0.45 6.31 15.32
C ASN A 152 0.09 6.91 13.95
N ARG A 153 0.65 6.40 12.85
CA ARG A 153 0.29 6.84 11.49
C ARG A 153 -1.10 6.33 11.08
N TRP A 154 -1.42 5.08 11.40
CA TRP A 154 -2.72 4.47 11.08
C TRP A 154 -3.85 5.06 11.93
N ASN A 155 -3.63 5.26 13.23
CA ASN A 155 -4.60 5.93 14.10
C ASN A 155 -4.80 7.40 13.73
N ARG A 156 -3.76 8.12 13.29
CA ARG A 156 -3.90 9.51 12.82
C ARG A 156 -4.82 9.63 11.61
N ARG A 157 -4.76 8.68 10.66
CA ARG A 157 -5.66 8.67 9.48
C ARG A 157 -7.11 8.39 9.83
N LYS A 158 -7.38 7.63 10.89
CA LYS A 158 -8.76 7.36 11.36
C LYS A 158 -9.27 8.35 12.40
N ALA A 159 -8.40 9.20 12.95
CA ALA A 159 -8.74 10.12 14.04
C ALA A 159 -9.44 11.40 13.56
N LEU A 160 -9.14 11.89 12.36
CA LEU A 160 -9.71 13.13 11.85
C LEU A 160 -10.99 12.85 11.04
N PRO A 161 -12.09 13.60 11.22
CA PRO A 161 -13.27 13.43 10.38
C PRO A 161 -13.03 13.99 8.98
N ILE A 162 -13.59 13.34 7.95
CA ILE A 162 -13.73 13.96 6.63
C ILE A 162 -14.84 15.01 6.70
N ARG A 163 -14.60 16.15 6.06
CA ARG A 163 -15.59 17.21 5.85
C ARG A 163 -15.71 17.53 4.36
N TYR A 164 -16.82 18.15 3.99
CA TYR A 164 -17.05 18.72 2.66
C TYR A 164 -16.49 20.14 2.58
N HIS A 165 -15.77 20.46 1.51
CA HIS A 165 -15.06 21.74 1.33
C HIS A 165 -15.64 22.62 0.21
N GLY A 166 -16.91 22.38 -0.17
CA GLY A 166 -17.66 23.28 -1.06
C GLY A 166 -17.50 23.04 -2.56
N GLY A 167 -16.66 22.09 -2.98
CA GLY A 167 -16.40 21.73 -4.36
C GLY A 167 -17.34 20.68 -4.94
N TRP A 168 -17.02 20.21 -6.14
CA TRP A 168 -17.90 19.31 -6.87
C TRP A 168 -17.83 17.87 -6.35
N VAL A 169 -18.91 17.11 -6.55
CA VAL A 169 -18.90 15.64 -6.56
C VAL A 169 -19.48 15.15 -7.89
N MET A 170 -19.17 13.92 -8.29
CA MET A 170 -19.67 13.33 -9.54
C MET A 170 -21.12 12.86 -9.40
N ALA A 171 -22.07 13.80 -9.48
CA ALA A 171 -23.50 13.56 -9.26
C ALA A 171 -24.30 13.19 -10.53
N LYS A 172 -23.71 13.30 -11.71
CA LYS A 172 -24.41 12.95 -12.97
C LYS A 172 -24.53 11.45 -13.10
N ILE A 173 -25.73 10.99 -13.48
CA ILE A 173 -26.07 9.58 -13.58
C ILE A 173 -26.07 9.16 -15.06
N PRO A 174 -25.36 8.09 -15.47
CA PRO A 174 -24.31 7.39 -14.70
C PRO A 174 -22.96 8.13 -14.75
N ILE A 175 -22.04 7.79 -13.85
CA ILE A 175 -20.61 8.11 -14.00
C ILE A 175 -20.07 7.19 -15.10
N LYS A 176 -19.69 7.78 -16.23
CA LYS A 176 -19.09 7.03 -17.33
C LYS A 176 -17.60 6.79 -17.06
N VAL A 177 -17.13 5.58 -17.38
CA VAL A 177 -15.72 5.21 -17.24
C VAL A 177 -15.15 4.84 -18.62
N PHE A 178 -14.05 5.49 -18.97
CA PHE A 178 -13.23 5.19 -20.13
C PHE A 178 -11.89 4.66 -19.66
N ILE A 179 -11.41 3.57 -20.27
CA ILE A 179 -10.17 2.91 -19.86
C ILE A 179 -9.16 2.92 -21.02
N ILE A 180 -7.95 3.36 -20.72
CA ILE A 180 -6.80 3.32 -21.61
C ILE A 180 -5.86 2.25 -21.05
N TYR A 181 -5.81 1.11 -21.71
CA TYR A 181 -4.86 0.05 -21.40
C TYR A 181 -3.52 0.39 -22.06
N TYR A 182 -2.61 0.94 -21.28
CA TYR A 182 -1.30 1.36 -21.74
C TYR A 182 -0.28 0.23 -21.59
N GLY A 183 0.32 -0.17 -22.70
CA GLY A 183 1.29 -1.25 -22.81
C GLY A 183 0.70 -2.59 -23.25
N SER A 184 1.29 -3.70 -22.81
CA SER A 184 0.94 -5.05 -23.24
C SER A 184 -0.05 -5.70 -22.29
N TRP A 185 -1.27 -5.96 -22.78
CA TRP A 185 -2.38 -6.51 -22.00
C TRP A 185 -2.97 -7.76 -22.65
N SER A 186 -3.20 -8.79 -21.86
CA SER A 186 -3.98 -9.95 -22.29
C SER A 186 -5.48 -9.70 -22.09
N MET A 187 -6.33 -10.34 -22.90
CA MET A 187 -7.78 -10.22 -22.74
C MET A 187 -8.28 -10.79 -21.40
N ALA A 188 -7.56 -11.73 -20.80
CA ALA A 188 -7.89 -12.24 -19.46
C ALA A 188 -7.74 -11.15 -18.38
N GLU A 189 -6.69 -10.32 -18.47
CA GLU A 189 -6.46 -9.20 -17.55
C GLU A 189 -7.49 -8.08 -17.76
N VAL A 190 -7.75 -7.75 -19.02
CA VAL A 190 -8.78 -6.77 -19.41
C VAL A 190 -10.16 -7.18 -18.88
N ASN A 191 -10.52 -8.46 -18.99
CA ASN A 191 -11.79 -8.98 -18.51
C ASN A 191 -11.96 -8.83 -16.99
N ILE A 192 -10.89 -9.00 -16.20
CA ILE A 192 -10.96 -8.82 -14.73
C ILE A 192 -11.29 -7.38 -14.38
N VAL A 193 -10.62 -6.42 -15.03
CA VAL A 193 -10.83 -4.98 -14.81
C VAL A 193 -12.22 -4.55 -15.25
N GLU A 194 -12.64 -4.92 -16.45
CA GLU A 194 -13.94 -4.50 -16.98
C GLU A 194 -15.08 -5.12 -16.18
N ASN A 195 -14.99 -6.40 -15.82
CA ASN A 195 -15.99 -7.06 -15.00
C ASN A 195 -16.15 -6.35 -13.64
N PHE A 196 -15.05 -5.90 -13.03
CA PHE A 196 -15.12 -5.09 -11.81
C PHE A 196 -15.93 -3.81 -12.03
N VAL A 197 -15.60 -3.01 -13.05
CA VAL A 197 -16.30 -1.74 -13.32
C VAL A 197 -17.78 -1.97 -13.66
N TYR A 198 -18.10 -3.00 -14.45
CA TYR A 198 -19.50 -3.38 -14.71
C TYR A 198 -20.24 -3.78 -13.44
N SER A 199 -19.57 -4.47 -12.52
CA SER A 199 -20.17 -4.97 -11.29
C SER A 199 -20.55 -3.86 -10.30
N LEU A 200 -19.95 -2.67 -10.40
CA LEU A 200 -20.28 -1.52 -9.53
C LEU A 200 -21.72 -1.02 -9.67
N SER A 201 -22.39 -1.33 -10.79
CA SER A 201 -23.81 -1.00 -11.03
C SER A 201 -24.73 -2.22 -11.03
N ASN A 202 -24.19 -3.43 -10.86
CA ASN A 202 -24.96 -4.66 -10.93
C ASN A 202 -25.52 -5.05 -9.55
N ASN A 203 -26.78 -4.72 -9.32
CA ASN A 203 -27.50 -5.04 -8.08
C ASN A 203 -28.07 -6.46 -8.02
N ASN A 204 -27.87 -7.29 -9.04
CA ASN A 204 -28.37 -8.66 -9.10
C ASN A 204 -27.37 -9.69 -8.53
N THR A 205 -26.25 -9.24 -8.00
CA THR A 205 -25.23 -10.12 -7.39
C THR A 205 -25.44 -10.19 -5.88
N THR A 206 -25.74 -11.39 -5.39
CA THR A 206 -25.83 -11.69 -3.96
C THR A 206 -24.67 -12.60 -3.56
N PRO A 207 -23.70 -12.13 -2.76
CA PRO A 207 -22.65 -12.99 -2.21
C PRO A 207 -23.25 -14.10 -1.35
N LYS A 208 -22.68 -15.32 -1.44
CA LYS A 208 -23.13 -16.48 -0.65
C LYS A 208 -22.63 -16.47 0.79
N ASP A 209 -21.49 -15.83 1.04
CA ASP A 209 -20.85 -15.77 2.35
C ASP A 209 -21.06 -14.39 2.97
N SER A 210 -21.47 -14.34 4.24
CA SER A 210 -21.79 -13.12 4.97
C SER A 210 -20.59 -12.20 5.22
N LYS A 211 -19.36 -12.69 5.02
CA LYS A 211 -18.13 -11.89 5.08
C LYS A 211 -17.82 -11.17 3.77
N ALA A 212 -18.55 -11.44 2.69
CA ALA A 212 -18.39 -10.78 1.40
C ALA A 212 -19.58 -9.87 1.07
N VAL A 213 -19.31 -8.80 0.33
CA VAL A 213 -20.31 -7.85 -0.17
C VAL A 213 -20.35 -7.88 -1.70
N SER A 214 -21.44 -7.41 -2.31
CA SER A 214 -21.43 -7.20 -3.76
C SER A 214 -20.65 -5.93 -4.12
N ALA A 215 -20.02 -5.91 -5.31
CA ALA A 215 -19.34 -4.70 -5.80
C ALA A 215 -20.28 -3.48 -5.84
N TRP A 216 -21.56 -3.69 -6.15
CA TRP A 216 -22.60 -2.66 -6.11
C TRP A 216 -22.86 -2.12 -4.69
N GLN A 217 -22.98 -3.00 -3.68
CA GLN A 217 -23.13 -2.59 -2.28
C GLN A 217 -21.92 -1.80 -1.78
N TRP A 218 -20.72 -2.17 -2.22
CA TRP A 218 -19.49 -1.44 -1.90
C TRP A 218 -19.46 -0.07 -2.58
N TRP A 219 -19.76 0.03 -3.89
CA TRP A 219 -19.78 1.32 -4.60
C TRP A 219 -20.75 2.31 -3.95
N ARG A 220 -21.88 1.82 -3.43
CA ARG A 220 -22.87 2.66 -2.76
C ARG A 220 -22.34 3.40 -1.54
N ILE A 221 -21.19 3.05 -0.97
CA ILE A 221 -20.55 3.88 0.06
C ILE A 221 -20.33 5.31 -0.45
N ALA A 222 -19.96 5.48 -1.73
CA ALA A 222 -19.75 6.77 -2.36
C ALA A 222 -21.01 7.67 -2.31
N THR A 223 -22.21 7.08 -2.26
CA THR A 223 -23.48 7.82 -2.21
C THR A 223 -23.77 8.50 -0.87
N TRP A 224 -22.92 8.33 0.15
CA TRP A 224 -22.99 9.19 1.35
C TRP A 224 -22.38 10.58 1.13
N TYR A 225 -21.57 10.73 0.08
CA TYR A 225 -20.90 11.97 -0.25
C TYR A 225 -21.79 12.84 -1.12
N THR A 226 -21.89 14.12 -0.76
CA THR A 226 -22.83 15.06 -1.36
C THR A 226 -22.19 16.42 -1.64
N MET A 227 -22.78 17.20 -2.53
CA MET A 227 -22.47 18.61 -2.70
C MET A 227 -23.75 19.44 -2.58
N LYS A 228 -23.62 20.70 -2.16
CA LYS A 228 -24.72 21.68 -2.23
C LYS A 228 -24.46 22.64 -3.38
N LYS A 229 -25.41 22.74 -4.32
CA LYS A 229 -25.36 23.68 -5.45
C LYS A 229 -26.74 24.25 -5.70
N GLY A 230 -26.86 25.58 -5.77
CA GLY A 230 -28.14 26.25 -6.04
C GLY A 230 -29.25 25.90 -5.03
N GLY A 231 -28.89 25.70 -3.75
CA GLY A 231 -29.84 25.28 -2.70
C GLY A 231 -30.22 23.79 -2.72
N GLN A 232 -29.82 23.03 -3.75
CA GLN A 232 -30.10 21.60 -3.86
C GLN A 232 -28.92 20.74 -3.39
N THR A 233 -29.24 19.60 -2.78
CA THR A 233 -28.25 18.58 -2.44
C THR A 233 -28.11 17.60 -3.60
N HIS A 234 -26.92 17.47 -4.13
CA HIS A 234 -26.58 16.48 -5.14
C HIS A 234 -25.71 15.40 -4.51
N VAL A 235 -25.96 14.15 -4.86
CA VAL A 235 -25.29 12.97 -4.29
C VAL A 235 -24.39 12.37 -5.36
N VAL A 236 -23.24 11.81 -4.97
CA VAL A 236 -22.44 10.98 -5.89
C VAL A 236 -23.32 9.90 -6.52
N SER A 237 -23.20 9.71 -7.83
CA SER A 237 -23.99 8.72 -8.56
C SER A 237 -23.79 7.31 -8.01
N SER A 238 -24.90 6.62 -7.76
CA SER A 238 -24.91 5.18 -7.45
C SER A 238 -24.65 4.30 -8.68
N GLN A 239 -24.61 4.89 -9.88
CA GLN A 239 -24.43 4.17 -11.14
C GLN A 239 -23.13 4.57 -11.82
N VAL A 240 -22.35 3.55 -12.13
CA VAL A 240 -21.14 3.57 -12.95
C VAL A 240 -21.40 2.81 -14.25
N GLN A 241 -20.99 3.38 -15.38
CA GLN A 241 -21.12 2.72 -16.67
C GLN A 241 -19.77 2.67 -17.36
N PHE A 242 -19.22 1.47 -17.52
CA PHE A 242 -18.13 1.27 -18.48
C PHE A 242 -18.64 1.61 -19.88
N ARG A 243 -17.88 2.44 -20.61
CA ARG A 243 -18.26 2.91 -21.95
C ARG A 243 -17.39 2.32 -23.04
N LYS A 244 -16.11 2.67 -23.02
CA LYS A 244 -15.17 2.30 -24.09
C LYS A 244 -13.79 2.10 -23.50
N ARG A 245 -13.09 1.10 -24.05
CA ARG A 245 -11.64 0.93 -23.87
C ARG A 245 -10.90 1.34 -25.13
N VAL A 246 -9.65 1.71 -24.95
CA VAL A 246 -8.65 1.79 -26.02
C VAL A 246 -7.37 1.12 -25.55
N PHE A 247 -6.57 0.64 -26.49
CA PHE A 247 -5.24 0.10 -26.23
C PHE A 247 -4.22 1.09 -26.75
N ASP A 248 -3.35 1.55 -25.86
CA ASP A 248 -2.21 2.37 -26.20
C ASP A 248 -0.96 1.49 -26.13
N LYS A 249 -0.37 1.19 -27.29
CA LYS A 249 0.80 0.31 -27.39
C LYS A 249 2.10 1.07 -27.14
N TYR A 250 2.23 1.66 -25.95
CA TYR A 250 3.41 2.38 -25.49
C TYR A 250 3.70 3.68 -26.26
N SER A 251 2.70 4.55 -26.45
CA SER A 251 2.83 5.83 -27.18
C SER A 251 3.93 6.76 -26.64
N LEU A 252 4.23 6.69 -25.34
CA LEU A 252 5.32 7.41 -24.67
C LEU A 252 6.47 6.49 -24.24
N GLY A 253 6.53 5.26 -24.77
CA GLY A 253 7.51 4.24 -24.39
C GLY A 253 7.22 3.56 -23.05
N LYS A 254 8.17 2.75 -22.57
CA LYS A 254 8.03 1.96 -21.33
C LYS A 254 8.44 2.73 -20.08
N VAL A 255 9.11 3.87 -20.21
CA VAL A 255 9.58 4.70 -19.11
C VAL A 255 9.04 6.10 -19.33
N ILE A 256 8.06 6.48 -18.53
CA ILE A 256 7.42 7.79 -18.58
C ILE A 256 7.94 8.56 -17.36
N THR A 257 8.72 9.61 -17.56
CA THR A 257 9.42 10.32 -16.47
C THR A 257 8.55 11.37 -15.77
N ASP A 258 7.71 12.08 -16.52
CA ASP A 258 6.70 12.99 -15.98
C ASP A 258 5.41 12.20 -15.76
N ASP A 259 4.99 12.04 -14.52
CA ASP A 259 3.85 11.21 -14.20
C ASP A 259 2.52 11.88 -14.48
N LEU A 260 2.26 13.07 -13.92
CA LEU A 260 1.02 13.80 -14.16
C LEU A 260 0.94 14.25 -15.62
N GLY A 261 2.02 14.84 -16.16
CA GLY A 261 2.05 15.31 -17.54
C GLY A 261 2.01 14.16 -18.54
N GLY A 262 2.75 13.08 -18.29
CA GLY A 262 2.76 11.90 -19.17
C GLY A 262 1.42 11.15 -19.19
N VAL A 263 0.79 10.97 -18.03
CA VAL A 263 -0.56 10.36 -17.97
C VAL A 263 -1.59 11.25 -18.67
N TRP A 264 -1.51 12.57 -18.48
CA TRP A 264 -2.37 13.49 -19.21
C TRP A 264 -2.14 13.42 -20.72
N GLN A 265 -0.88 13.42 -21.18
CA GLN A 265 -0.54 13.33 -22.60
C GLN A 265 -1.11 12.06 -23.26
N ILE A 266 -1.08 10.92 -22.57
CA ILE A 266 -1.72 9.67 -23.02
C ILE A 266 -3.22 9.89 -23.25
N ILE A 267 -3.93 10.48 -22.28
CA ILE A 267 -5.38 10.73 -22.36
C ILE A 267 -5.70 11.71 -23.47
N ASP A 268 -5.02 12.85 -23.47
CA ASP A 268 -5.18 13.97 -24.37
C ASP A 268 -4.95 13.55 -25.84
N GLN A 269 -4.01 12.64 -26.10
CA GLN A 269 -3.88 12.01 -27.41
C GLN A 269 -5.14 11.23 -27.82
N GLN A 270 -5.75 10.45 -26.92
CA GLN A 270 -6.98 9.71 -27.23
C GLN A 270 -8.18 10.63 -27.46
N LEU A 271 -8.21 11.78 -26.78
CA LEU A 271 -9.25 12.80 -26.96
C LEU A 271 -9.10 13.53 -28.31
N ARG A 272 -7.89 14.00 -28.64
CA ARG A 272 -7.60 14.70 -29.91
C ARG A 272 -7.82 13.82 -31.14
N THR A 273 -7.44 12.55 -31.05
CA THR A 273 -7.65 11.57 -32.13
C THR A 273 -9.07 11.02 -32.18
N GLN A 274 -9.96 11.49 -31.28
CA GLN A 274 -11.34 11.06 -31.14
C GLN A 274 -11.50 9.55 -30.89
N ALA A 275 -10.43 8.88 -30.44
CA ALA A 275 -10.48 7.49 -30.00
C ALA A 275 -11.35 7.34 -28.75
N LEU A 276 -11.34 8.36 -27.88
CA LEU A 276 -12.27 8.53 -26.76
C LEU A 276 -13.01 9.88 -26.89
N PRO A 277 -14.29 9.96 -26.49
CA PRO A 277 -15.02 11.22 -26.52
C PRO A 277 -14.58 12.13 -25.38
N ILE A 278 -14.76 13.44 -25.55
CA ILE A 278 -14.66 14.44 -24.46
C ILE A 278 -15.96 14.40 -23.65
N ASP A 279 -15.86 14.08 -22.36
CA ASP A 279 -16.99 14.03 -21.42
C ASP A 279 -16.55 14.52 -20.04
N SER A 280 -16.91 15.77 -19.72
CA SER A 280 -16.62 16.42 -18.44
C SER A 280 -17.35 15.78 -17.24
N SER A 281 -18.19 14.77 -17.46
CA SER A 281 -18.84 13.96 -16.42
C SER A 281 -18.30 12.53 -16.31
N ALA A 282 -17.27 12.17 -17.09
CA ALA A 282 -16.64 10.86 -17.06
C ALA A 282 -15.36 10.81 -16.21
N GLN A 283 -14.92 9.59 -15.91
CA GLN A 283 -13.59 9.27 -15.40
C GLN A 283 -12.78 8.59 -16.51
N TYR A 284 -11.55 9.03 -16.71
CA TYR A 284 -10.60 8.45 -17.67
C TYR A 284 -9.48 7.75 -16.91
N LEU A 285 -9.38 6.43 -17.02
CA LEU A 285 -8.38 5.64 -16.29
C LEU A 285 -7.28 5.19 -17.24
N VAL A 286 -6.03 5.51 -16.91
CA VAL A 286 -4.83 4.95 -17.55
C VAL A 286 -4.33 3.79 -16.70
N LEU A 287 -4.37 2.59 -17.26
CA LEU A 287 -3.94 1.36 -16.62
C LEU A 287 -2.69 0.84 -17.32
N THR A 288 -1.55 0.77 -16.63
CA THR A 288 -0.29 0.33 -17.26
C THR A 288 -0.01 -1.16 -17.07
N SER A 289 0.59 -1.79 -18.09
CA SER A 289 1.12 -3.15 -17.98
C SER A 289 2.35 -3.22 -17.06
N ALA A 290 2.71 -4.42 -16.60
CA ALA A 290 3.73 -4.64 -15.58
C ALA A 290 5.15 -4.15 -15.96
N ASP A 291 5.42 -3.96 -17.24
CA ASP A 291 6.72 -3.53 -17.74
C ASP A 291 6.89 -2.00 -17.83
N VAL A 292 5.88 -1.21 -17.48
CA VAL A 292 5.90 0.27 -17.61
C VAL A 292 6.31 0.96 -16.32
N SER A 293 7.31 1.82 -16.36
CA SER A 293 7.70 2.71 -15.27
C SER A 293 7.06 4.08 -15.46
N LEU A 294 6.59 4.67 -14.36
CA LEU A 294 6.00 6.01 -14.34
C LEU A 294 6.62 6.83 -13.21
N GLY A 295 7.11 8.01 -13.53
CA GLY A 295 7.71 8.93 -12.57
C GLY A 295 9.09 8.53 -12.10
N ASP A 296 9.53 9.23 -11.06
CA ASP A 296 10.81 9.03 -10.38
C ASP A 296 10.91 7.64 -9.70
N PRO A 297 12.07 6.95 -9.71
CA PRO A 297 12.21 5.63 -9.09
C PRO A 297 11.94 5.56 -7.58
N GLU A 298 12.09 6.67 -6.84
CA GLU A 298 11.81 6.72 -5.40
C GLU A 298 10.41 7.25 -5.06
N LYS A 299 9.91 8.21 -5.85
CA LYS A 299 8.66 8.96 -5.58
C LYS A 299 7.52 8.66 -6.55
N GLY A 300 7.80 7.98 -7.65
CA GLY A 300 6.86 7.59 -8.70
C GLY A 300 6.20 6.24 -8.45
N PHE A 301 5.70 5.61 -9.51
CA PHE A 301 5.08 4.29 -9.45
C PHE A 301 6.08 3.24 -8.93
N CYS A 302 5.66 2.46 -7.94
CA CYS A 302 6.48 1.50 -7.18
C CYS A 302 7.60 2.08 -6.29
N GLY A 303 7.86 3.38 -6.32
CA GLY A 303 8.93 3.99 -5.54
C GLY A 303 8.75 3.84 -4.03
N ARG A 304 9.83 3.84 -3.25
CA ARG A 304 9.78 3.64 -1.78
C ARG A 304 8.86 4.65 -1.08
N SER A 305 8.88 5.90 -1.51
CA SER A 305 8.00 6.99 -1.09
C SER A 305 6.96 7.33 -2.16
N GLY A 306 6.78 6.43 -3.11
CA GLY A 306 5.88 6.60 -4.26
C GLY A 306 4.55 5.90 -4.07
N TYR A 307 3.84 5.69 -5.18
CA TYR A 307 2.43 5.32 -5.19
C TYR A 307 2.13 4.11 -6.06
N CYS A 308 0.90 3.61 -5.94
CA CYS A 308 0.37 2.51 -6.76
C CYS A 308 -0.68 2.99 -7.77
N GLY A 309 -1.30 4.13 -7.46
CA GLY A 309 -2.19 4.88 -8.32
C GLY A 309 -2.33 6.30 -7.80
N PHE A 310 -3.02 7.12 -8.57
CA PHE A 310 -3.52 8.43 -8.17
C PHE A 310 -4.71 8.81 -9.06
N HIS A 311 -5.55 9.72 -8.60
CA HIS A 311 -6.46 10.48 -9.43
C HIS A 311 -6.02 11.94 -9.54
N SER A 312 -6.50 12.63 -10.58
CA SER A 312 -6.23 14.03 -10.87
C SER A 312 -7.26 14.57 -11.86
N PHE A 313 -7.08 15.83 -12.25
CA PHE A 313 -7.85 16.46 -13.31
C PHE A 313 -6.96 17.35 -14.16
N ALA A 314 -7.39 17.59 -15.39
CA ALA A 314 -6.78 18.53 -16.32
C ALA A 314 -7.87 19.23 -17.14
N THR A 315 -7.48 20.21 -17.95
CA THR A 315 -8.35 20.86 -18.92
C THR A 315 -7.88 20.51 -20.33
N ASP A 316 -8.81 20.19 -21.23
CA ASP A 316 -8.54 20.08 -22.67
C ASP A 316 -8.56 21.45 -23.39
N GLY A 317 -8.58 22.54 -22.61
CA GLY A 317 -8.76 23.90 -23.08
C GLY A 317 -10.18 24.43 -22.82
N VAL A 318 -11.18 23.56 -22.67
CA VAL A 318 -12.59 23.93 -22.48
C VAL A 318 -13.24 23.18 -21.32
N SER A 319 -13.05 21.86 -21.29
CA SER A 319 -13.68 20.92 -20.38
C SER A 319 -12.70 20.42 -19.31
N TYR A 320 -13.20 20.31 -18.08
CA TYR A 320 -12.47 19.65 -16.99
C TYR A 320 -12.57 18.13 -17.14
N ILE A 321 -11.44 17.51 -17.44
CA ILE A 321 -11.27 16.06 -17.58
C ILE A 321 -10.77 15.49 -16.26
N LYS A 322 -11.48 14.51 -15.71
CA LYS A 322 -11.10 13.81 -14.49
C LYS A 322 -10.46 12.50 -14.86
N TYR A 323 -9.28 12.22 -14.34
CA TYR A 323 -8.55 11.03 -14.71
C TYR A 323 -7.83 10.38 -13.53
N GLY A 324 -7.44 9.13 -13.72
CA GLY A 324 -6.60 8.42 -12.78
C GLY A 324 -5.58 7.54 -13.47
N PHE A 325 -4.49 7.28 -12.78
CA PHE A 325 -3.48 6.32 -13.15
C PHE A 325 -3.48 5.17 -12.14
N ILE A 326 -3.41 3.94 -12.64
CA ILE A 326 -3.19 2.76 -11.81
C ILE A 326 -2.17 1.87 -12.52
N GLY A 327 -1.10 1.53 -11.82
CA GLY A 327 -0.06 0.69 -12.37
C GLY A 327 -0.21 -0.78 -11.97
N ASN A 328 0.20 -1.69 -12.86
CA ASN A 328 0.14 -3.12 -12.59
C ASN A 328 1.09 -3.52 -11.44
N GLY A 329 0.49 -4.08 -10.38
CA GLY A 329 1.18 -4.38 -9.14
C GLY A 329 2.30 -5.44 -9.24
N ASP A 330 2.38 -6.21 -10.32
CA ASP A 330 3.51 -7.13 -10.55
C ASP A 330 4.84 -6.39 -10.73
N LYS A 331 4.82 -5.13 -11.17
CA LYS A 331 6.03 -4.31 -11.21
C LYS A 331 6.58 -3.98 -9.83
N CYS A 332 5.72 -3.88 -8.82
CA CYS A 332 6.08 -3.32 -7.51
C CYS A 332 6.38 -4.39 -6.44
N GLY A 333 6.65 -5.64 -6.84
CA GLY A 333 6.71 -6.75 -5.90
C GLY A 333 5.45 -6.77 -5.02
N THR A 334 5.59 -6.83 -3.70
CA THR A 334 4.45 -6.90 -2.75
C THR A 334 3.83 -5.55 -2.37
N ARG A 335 4.36 -4.42 -2.85
CA ARG A 335 3.93 -3.08 -2.41
C ARG A 335 2.50 -2.74 -2.84
N CYS A 336 2.20 -2.96 -4.12
CA CYS A 336 0.92 -2.61 -4.76
C CYS A 336 -0.01 -3.80 -4.95
N VAL A 337 0.29 -4.93 -4.31
CA VAL A 337 -0.58 -6.11 -4.29
C VAL A 337 -0.73 -6.57 -2.86
N ARG A 338 -1.93 -6.42 -2.31
CA ARG A 338 -2.29 -7.02 -1.02
C ARG A 338 -2.98 -8.36 -1.27
N ALA A 339 -2.33 -9.46 -0.89
CA ALA A 339 -2.88 -10.80 -1.06
C ALA A 339 -3.59 -11.32 0.21
N GLY A 340 -3.86 -10.46 1.20
CA GLY A 340 -4.49 -10.88 2.47
C GLY A 340 -3.67 -11.93 3.25
N GLY A 341 -2.34 -11.95 3.07
CA GLY A 341 -1.46 -12.96 3.67
C GLY A 341 -1.41 -14.30 2.91
N ARG A 342 -1.94 -14.37 1.69
CA ARG A 342 -1.98 -15.59 0.87
C ARG A 342 -0.98 -15.58 -0.28
N LYS A 343 -0.75 -16.77 -0.86
CA LYS A 343 0.22 -16.97 -1.96
C LYS A 343 -0.38 -16.62 -3.34
N LYS A 344 -1.68 -16.81 -3.52
CA LYS A 344 -2.40 -16.54 -4.78
C LYS A 344 -3.40 -15.41 -4.59
N THR A 345 -3.98 -14.99 -5.69
CA THR A 345 -5.06 -13.98 -5.76
C THR A 345 -6.29 -14.58 -6.44
N PRO A 346 -7.49 -14.00 -6.24
CA PRO A 346 -8.75 -14.63 -6.64
C PRO A 346 -8.87 -14.99 -8.13
N ASN A 347 -8.25 -14.21 -9.03
CA ASN A 347 -8.40 -14.39 -10.47
C ASN A 347 -7.11 -14.89 -11.15
N GLY A 348 -6.10 -15.30 -10.36
CA GLY A 348 -4.84 -15.84 -10.87
C GLY A 348 -3.97 -14.84 -11.62
N LYS A 349 -4.33 -13.54 -11.62
CA LYS A 349 -3.57 -12.44 -12.23
C LYS A 349 -3.14 -11.49 -11.14
N ARG A 350 -2.10 -11.90 -10.40
CA ARG A 350 -1.63 -11.24 -9.17
C ARG A 350 -1.55 -9.72 -9.27
N GLY A 351 -0.88 -9.19 -10.29
CA GLY A 351 -0.73 -7.76 -10.49
C GLY A 351 -2.06 -7.05 -10.70
N VAL A 352 -2.93 -7.59 -11.55
CA VAL A 352 -4.25 -7.03 -11.87
C VAL A 352 -5.24 -7.18 -10.72
N ASP A 353 -5.22 -8.29 -9.99
CA ASP A 353 -5.99 -8.46 -8.76
C ASP A 353 -5.64 -7.40 -7.72
N GLY A 354 -4.36 -7.04 -7.60
CA GLY A 354 -3.92 -5.91 -6.79
C GLY A 354 -4.41 -4.56 -7.32
N MET A 355 -4.44 -4.38 -8.65
CA MET A 355 -4.97 -3.17 -9.28
C MET A 355 -6.44 -2.94 -8.95
N ILE A 356 -7.27 -3.98 -8.80
CA ILE A 356 -8.70 -3.80 -8.55
C ILE A 356 -8.96 -2.97 -7.29
N SER A 357 -8.23 -3.21 -6.21
CA SER A 357 -8.37 -2.41 -4.98
C SER A 357 -7.97 -0.95 -5.20
N ILE A 358 -6.96 -0.69 -6.04
CA ILE A 358 -6.47 0.66 -6.33
C ILE A 358 -7.42 1.37 -7.32
N ILE A 359 -7.95 0.66 -8.32
CA ILE A 359 -9.00 1.18 -9.21
C ILE A 359 -10.21 1.60 -8.37
N ALA A 360 -10.64 0.75 -7.44
CA ALA A 360 -11.71 1.07 -6.51
C ALA A 360 -11.41 2.33 -5.68
N HIS A 361 -10.20 2.40 -5.09
CA HIS A 361 -9.71 3.55 -4.33
C HIS A 361 -9.84 4.85 -5.14
N GLU A 362 -9.20 4.90 -6.30
CA GLU A 362 -9.09 6.11 -7.12
C GLU A 362 -10.43 6.50 -7.75
N MET A 363 -11.28 5.53 -8.09
CA MET A 363 -12.61 5.82 -8.65
C MET A 363 -13.52 6.51 -7.63
N VAL A 364 -13.51 6.07 -6.36
CA VAL A 364 -14.34 6.70 -5.32
C VAL A 364 -13.79 8.07 -4.95
N GLU A 365 -12.48 8.24 -4.88
CA GLU A 365 -11.88 9.56 -4.63
C GLU A 365 -12.14 10.53 -5.78
N THR A 366 -12.01 10.09 -7.02
CA THR A 366 -12.43 10.89 -8.18
C THR A 366 -13.93 11.25 -8.11
N ALA A 367 -14.78 10.35 -7.61
CA ALA A 367 -16.21 10.62 -7.50
C ALA A 367 -16.56 11.63 -6.39
N THR A 368 -15.82 11.60 -5.28
CA THR A 368 -16.06 12.43 -4.08
C THR A 368 -15.26 13.73 -4.06
N ASN A 369 -14.18 13.79 -4.84
CA ASN A 369 -13.30 14.94 -5.00
C ASN A 369 -12.76 15.09 -6.45
N PRO A 370 -13.64 15.18 -7.48
CA PRO A 370 -13.27 15.23 -8.90
C PRO A 370 -12.37 16.40 -9.30
N ARG A 371 -12.34 17.48 -8.52
CA ARG A 371 -11.37 18.57 -8.67
C ARG A 371 -10.61 18.66 -7.36
N ILE A 372 -9.38 18.13 -7.37
CA ILE A 372 -8.60 17.91 -6.16
C ILE A 372 -8.59 19.15 -5.27
N GLY A 373 -8.94 18.95 -4.00
CA GLY A 373 -8.92 20.00 -2.98
C GLY A 373 -10.23 20.78 -2.82
N GLY A 374 -11.29 20.41 -3.54
CA GLY A 374 -12.61 21.05 -3.38
C GLY A 374 -13.67 20.16 -2.72
N GLY A 375 -13.62 18.85 -2.91
CA GLY A 375 -14.66 17.91 -2.51
C GLY A 375 -14.59 17.51 -1.04
N TRP A 376 -14.42 16.22 -0.78
CA TRP A 376 -14.42 15.66 0.57
C TRP A 376 -13.03 15.19 1.00
N TYR A 377 -12.50 15.78 2.06
CA TYR A 377 -11.22 15.38 2.68
C TYR A 377 -11.16 15.81 4.15
N ASP A 378 -10.23 15.27 4.92
CA ASP A 378 -9.98 15.69 6.30
C ASP A 378 -8.99 16.87 6.41
N ALA A 379 -8.71 17.35 7.62
CA ALA A 379 -7.83 18.50 7.81
C ALA A 379 -6.37 18.29 7.35
N LEU A 380 -5.93 17.05 7.11
CA LEU A 380 -4.61 16.70 6.56
C LEU A 380 -4.67 16.37 5.06
N GLY A 381 -5.85 16.52 4.44
CA GLY A 381 -6.06 16.12 3.06
C GLY A 381 -6.22 14.62 2.88
N ALA A 382 -6.49 13.80 3.88
CA ALA A 382 -6.84 12.40 3.60
C ALA A 382 -8.28 12.32 3.05
N GLU A 383 -8.45 11.64 1.93
CA GLU A 383 -9.74 11.41 1.28
C GLU A 383 -10.41 10.12 1.75
N CYS A 384 -11.53 9.77 1.13
CA CYS A 384 -12.38 8.67 1.58
C CYS A 384 -11.64 7.33 1.60
N SER A 385 -10.95 6.97 0.52
CA SER A 385 -10.24 5.69 0.44
C SER A 385 -8.97 5.71 1.29
N ASP A 386 -8.28 6.85 1.41
CA ASP A 386 -7.06 7.02 2.23
C ASP A 386 -7.15 6.62 3.67
N LYS A 387 -8.31 6.91 4.26
CA LYS A 387 -8.58 6.65 5.67
C LYS A 387 -8.80 5.17 5.94
N CYS A 388 -9.14 4.45 4.89
CA CYS A 388 -9.34 3.01 4.88
C CYS A 388 -8.25 2.26 4.11
N MET A 389 -7.22 2.95 3.65
CA MET A 389 -6.09 2.36 2.97
C MET A 389 -5.56 1.19 3.79
N THR A 390 -5.49 0.01 3.18
CA THR A 390 -5.09 -1.27 3.80
C THR A 390 -6.06 -1.92 4.80
N ASP A 391 -7.23 -1.34 5.04
CA ASP A 391 -8.32 -1.93 5.81
C ASP A 391 -9.24 -2.73 4.86
N PHE A 392 -9.08 -4.05 4.83
CA PHE A 392 -9.88 -4.93 3.97
C PHE A 392 -11.15 -5.46 4.66
N GLY A 393 -11.44 -5.04 5.89
CA GLY A 393 -12.57 -5.57 6.66
C GLY A 393 -12.58 -7.11 6.75
N PRO A 394 -13.76 -7.71 7.02
CA PRO A 394 -13.96 -9.16 6.94
C PRO A 394 -13.69 -9.68 5.52
N SER A 395 -13.11 -10.89 5.42
CA SER A 395 -12.92 -11.58 4.15
C SER A 395 -13.19 -13.08 4.29
N VAL A 396 -13.59 -13.68 3.18
CA VAL A 396 -13.71 -15.13 2.98
C VAL A 396 -12.33 -15.68 2.65
N VAL A 397 -11.99 -16.79 3.29
CA VAL A 397 -10.73 -17.51 3.06
C VAL A 397 -11.02 -18.74 2.22
N VAL A 398 -10.37 -18.85 1.06
CA VAL A 398 -10.50 -20.02 0.17
C VAL A 398 -9.25 -20.89 0.34
N GLY A 399 -9.30 -21.79 1.32
CA GLY A 399 -8.16 -22.63 1.72
C GLY A 399 -6.91 -21.79 2.00
N ASP A 400 -5.75 -22.30 1.56
CA ASP A 400 -4.48 -21.55 1.61
C ASP A 400 -4.21 -20.71 0.34
N MET A 401 -5.20 -20.60 -0.55
CA MET A 401 -4.99 -20.03 -1.88
C MET A 401 -5.09 -18.51 -1.88
N TYR A 402 -6.25 -17.96 -1.53
CA TYR A 402 -6.54 -16.53 -1.60
C TYR A 402 -7.67 -16.14 -0.65
N ASN A 403 -7.80 -14.84 -0.41
CA ASN A 403 -8.94 -14.25 0.29
C ASN A 403 -9.73 -13.35 -0.67
N TYR A 404 -11.03 -13.20 -0.44
CA TYR A 404 -11.85 -12.19 -1.10
C TYR A 404 -12.88 -11.62 -0.13
N ASN A 405 -13.30 -10.39 -0.36
CA ASN A 405 -14.34 -9.72 0.41
C ASN A 405 -15.40 -9.05 -0.47
N MET A 406 -15.21 -9.11 -1.79
CA MET A 406 -16.12 -8.55 -2.77
C MET A 406 -16.42 -9.58 -3.86
N VAL A 407 -17.69 -9.63 -4.28
CA VAL A 407 -18.16 -10.46 -5.38
C VAL A 407 -18.84 -9.59 -6.43
N GLY A 408 -18.50 -9.82 -7.70
CA GLY A 408 -19.13 -9.17 -8.84
C GLY A 408 -19.95 -10.13 -9.70
N GLN A 409 -20.29 -9.63 -10.88
CA GLN A 409 -21.02 -10.37 -11.88
C GLN A 409 -20.31 -11.68 -12.23
N SER A 410 -21.12 -12.71 -12.51
CA SER A 410 -20.64 -14.06 -12.82
C SER A 410 -19.79 -14.70 -11.71
N GLY A 411 -19.89 -14.18 -10.48
CA GLY A 411 -19.19 -14.71 -9.31
C GLY A 411 -17.71 -14.34 -9.27
N MET A 412 -17.25 -13.36 -10.05
CA MET A 412 -15.87 -12.88 -9.97
C MET A 412 -15.58 -12.32 -8.58
N GLN A 413 -14.41 -12.65 -8.04
CA GLN A 413 -14.05 -12.37 -6.64
C GLN A 413 -12.89 -11.38 -6.59
N TRP A 414 -12.92 -10.46 -5.63
CA TRP A 414 -11.80 -9.53 -5.39
C TRP A 414 -11.57 -9.30 -3.90
N LEU A 415 -10.35 -8.87 -3.59
CA LEU A 415 -9.97 -8.35 -2.29
C LEU A 415 -9.77 -6.85 -2.42
N VAL A 416 -10.72 -6.07 -1.93
CA VAL A 416 -10.77 -4.61 -2.07
C VAL A 416 -10.84 -3.98 -0.70
N GLU A 417 -10.14 -2.89 -0.47
CA GLU A 417 -10.23 -2.18 0.79
C GLU A 417 -11.65 -1.63 1.06
N SER A 418 -11.96 -1.44 2.33
CA SER A 418 -13.13 -0.71 2.80
C SER A 418 -13.04 0.76 2.39
N ASN A 419 -14.15 1.48 2.46
CA ASN A 419 -14.17 2.91 2.20
C ASN A 419 -14.81 3.68 3.37
N TRP A 420 -14.45 4.95 3.51
CA TRP A 420 -14.85 5.76 4.64
C TRP A 420 -16.32 6.16 4.54
N ARG A 421 -17.04 6.03 5.65
CA ARG A 421 -18.39 6.54 5.85
C ARG A 421 -18.29 7.95 6.44
N PRO A 422 -18.76 9.02 5.75
CA PRO A 422 -18.61 10.40 6.21
C PRO A 422 -19.72 10.85 7.19
N VAL A 423 -20.63 9.95 7.56
CA VAL A 423 -21.74 10.22 8.50
C VAL A 423 -21.46 9.57 9.86
N GLU A 424 -21.89 10.21 10.95
CA GLU A 424 -21.51 9.77 12.30
C GLU A 424 -22.14 8.41 12.71
N PRO A 425 -21.42 7.58 13.47
CA PRO A 425 -19.97 7.66 13.70
C PRO A 425 -19.18 7.41 12.40
N GLN A 426 -18.23 8.29 12.07
CA GLN A 426 -17.41 8.12 10.86
C GLN A 426 -16.47 6.91 11.00
N GLY A 427 -16.21 6.21 9.88
CA GLY A 427 -15.31 5.04 9.91
C GLY A 427 -15.33 4.21 8.64
N CYS A 428 -14.45 3.23 8.57
CA CYS A 428 -14.33 2.32 7.43
C CYS A 428 -15.44 1.26 7.42
N VAL A 429 -16.08 1.09 6.26
CA VAL A 429 -17.13 0.11 6.04
C VAL A 429 -16.96 -0.59 4.70
N MET A 430 -17.48 -1.82 4.59
CA MET A 430 -17.42 -2.60 3.35
C MET A 430 -18.63 -2.39 2.43
N ALA A 431 -19.74 -1.87 2.95
CA ALA A 431 -20.95 -1.69 2.15
C ALA A 431 -21.86 -0.60 2.69
N ARG A 432 -22.71 -0.09 1.80
CA ARG A 432 -23.97 0.58 2.15
C ARG A 432 -25.13 -0.28 1.66
N TYR A 433 -25.98 -0.70 2.60
CA TYR A 433 -27.15 -1.54 2.34
C TYR A 433 -28.36 -0.74 1.87
#